data_AF-A0A075B111-F1
#
_entry.id   AF-A0A075B111-F1
#
_cell.length_a   1.000
_cell.length_b   1.000
_cell.length_c   1.000
_cell.angle_alpha   90.00
_cell.angle_beta   90.00
_cell.angle_gamma   90.00
#
_symmetry.space_group_name_H-M   'P 1'
#
loop_
_entity.id
_entity.type
_entity.pdbx_description
1 polymer ?
#
loop_
_entity_poly.entity_id
_entity_poly.type
_entity_poly.pdbx_seq_one_letter_code
_entity_poly.pdbx_strand_id
1 'polypeptide(L)'
;ASMEHIPYEIWNIIVSHLHLNGLKQMSRTSRLFRSICLDSILHQDPQLSCSWECPYIIQYLIKKRCGKLLTIDICTAILNDKGICERLVDFLSVVEGKQISQKTANYAFQFACQYGITEWVSLMIPDTKNVISTCSCTQKVRNVARSIKPDPSADGNYAIRIAASNGHAEIVRHLLTEPSDSTVDPDLAIDWASENGHAEVVKILLGDSRVDPANGNNRAICLASMEGHAEVVKILLQDSRVNPADENNSAIRLASMEGHAEVVKMLLRDSRVNPREESNDAIRVASENGHAEVVKILLQDSRVDPADGNNRAIRLAAMNGHAEVVKMLLLDSRVNPSEESNDAIRVALASENGHAEVVEILLAESRIDPSDLHKVVYDAIEVRRE
;
A
#
# COMPACT_ATOMS: atom_id res chain seq x y z
N ALA A 1 -39.72 -9.57 31.57
CA ALA A 1 -39.85 -10.93 32.15
C ALA A 1 -38.51 -11.63 32.01
N SER A 2 -38.06 -12.30 33.07
CA SER A 2 -36.72 -12.89 33.20
C SER A 2 -36.37 -13.83 32.04
N MET A 3 -35.30 -13.52 31.29
CA MET A 3 -34.66 -14.43 30.34
C MET A 3 -33.87 -15.54 31.05
N GLU A 4 -34.49 -16.26 31.98
CA GLU A 4 -33.81 -17.34 32.68
C GLU A 4 -33.74 -18.64 31.87
N HIS A 5 -34.47 -18.78 30.76
CA HIS A 5 -34.52 -20.03 30.00
C HIS A 5 -34.29 -19.81 28.50
N ILE A 6 -33.02 -19.80 28.08
CA ILE A 6 -32.67 -20.08 26.69
C ILE A 6 -32.78 -21.62 26.50
N PRO A 7 -33.62 -22.11 25.56
CA PRO A 7 -33.78 -23.54 25.29
C PRO A 7 -32.46 -24.21 24.93
N TYR A 8 -32.27 -25.45 25.38
CA TYR A 8 -31.03 -26.22 25.24
C TYR A 8 -30.66 -26.47 23.76
N GLU A 9 -31.66 -26.50 22.89
CA GLU A 9 -31.50 -26.69 21.45
C GLU A 9 -30.83 -25.49 20.79
N ILE A 10 -31.20 -24.26 21.19
CA ILE A 10 -30.61 -23.01 20.66
C ILE A 10 -29.17 -22.84 21.15
N TRP A 11 -28.90 -23.23 22.41
CA TRP A 11 -27.55 -23.26 22.98
C TRP A 11 -26.59 -24.17 22.19
N ASN A 12 -27.03 -25.35 21.76
CA ASN A 12 -26.19 -26.29 21.02
C ASN A 12 -25.91 -25.84 19.58
N ILE A 13 -26.84 -25.12 18.94
CA ILE A 13 -26.66 -24.58 17.58
C ILE A 13 -25.57 -23.49 17.57
N ILE A 14 -25.56 -22.60 18.56
CA ILE A 14 -24.57 -21.52 18.69
C ILE A 14 -23.16 -22.08 19.01
N VAL A 15 -23.08 -23.09 19.87
CA VAL A 15 -21.80 -23.74 20.25
C VAL A 15 -21.20 -24.56 19.10
N SER A 16 -22.04 -25.13 18.24
CA SER A 16 -21.60 -25.95 17.10
C SER A 16 -21.18 -25.13 15.88
N HIS A 17 -21.81 -23.98 15.61
CA HIS A 17 -21.47 -23.13 14.46
C HIS A 17 -20.18 -22.30 14.63
N LEU A 18 -19.76 -22.02 15.87
CA LEU A 18 -18.59 -21.18 16.14
C LEU A 18 -17.33 -21.97 16.53
N HIS A 19 -17.40 -23.30 16.63
CA HIS A 19 -16.31 -24.17 17.14
C HIS A 19 -15.68 -23.70 18.47
N LEU A 20 -16.46 -23.03 19.33
CA LEU A 20 -16.02 -22.46 20.60
C LEU A 20 -16.17 -23.47 21.75
N ASN A 21 -15.35 -24.52 21.76
CA ASN A 21 -15.34 -25.52 22.84
C ASN A 21 -15.00 -24.93 24.23
N GLY A 22 -14.43 -23.71 24.29
CA GLY A 22 -14.09 -23.01 25.53
C GLY A 22 -15.25 -22.31 26.26
N LEU A 23 -16.43 -22.17 25.64
CA LEU A 23 -17.60 -21.49 26.23
C LEU A 23 -18.50 -22.41 27.08
N LYS A 24 -18.30 -23.74 27.03
CA LYS A 24 -19.01 -24.70 27.89
C LYS A 24 -18.73 -24.50 29.40
N GLN A 25 -17.72 -23.71 29.77
CA GLN A 25 -17.34 -23.45 31.15
C GLN A 25 -17.76 -22.07 31.69
N MET A 26 -18.49 -21.24 30.93
CA MET A 26 -19.01 -19.96 31.44
C MET A 26 -20.42 -20.13 32.02
N SER A 27 -20.61 -19.67 33.25
CA SER A 27 -21.92 -19.62 33.89
C SER A 27 -22.87 -18.70 33.12
N ARG A 28 -24.12 -19.17 32.91
CA ARG A 28 -25.24 -18.43 32.29
C ARG A 28 -25.58 -17.09 32.98
N THR A 29 -24.96 -16.79 34.12
CA THR A 29 -25.22 -15.59 34.95
C THR A 29 -24.19 -14.46 34.80
N SER A 30 -23.21 -14.59 33.90
CA SER A 30 -22.18 -13.56 33.67
C SER A 30 -22.79 -12.21 33.23
N ARG A 31 -22.42 -11.12 33.92
CA ARG A 31 -22.80 -9.74 33.52
C ARG A 31 -22.38 -9.40 32.10
N LEU A 32 -21.27 -9.98 31.63
CA LEU A 32 -20.76 -9.81 30.27
C LEU A 32 -21.74 -10.37 29.22
N PHE A 33 -22.40 -11.49 29.53
CA PHE A 33 -23.40 -12.11 28.64
C PHE A 33 -24.69 -11.26 28.56
N ARG A 34 -25.11 -10.66 29.68
CA ARG A 34 -26.26 -9.74 29.69
C ARG A 34 -26.00 -8.50 28.83
N SER A 35 -24.78 -7.96 28.88
CA SER A 35 -24.38 -6.79 28.08
C SER A 35 -24.44 -7.06 26.57
N ILE A 36 -24.00 -8.24 26.13
CA ILE A 36 -23.97 -8.64 24.71
C ILE A 36 -25.39 -8.86 24.17
N CYS A 37 -26.31 -9.37 24.99
CA CYS A 37 -27.71 -9.59 24.59
C CYS A 37 -28.59 -8.34 24.70
N LEU A 38 -28.15 -7.29 25.40
CA LEU A 38 -28.92 -6.05 25.60
C LEU A 38 -28.81 -5.09 24.40
N ASP A 39 -27.71 -5.14 23.63
CA ASP A 39 -27.55 -4.33 22.42
C ASP A 39 -28.17 -5.03 21.21
N SER A 40 -29.26 -4.43 20.75
CA SER A 40 -30.21 -4.97 19.78
C SER A 40 -29.68 -4.95 18.34
N ILE A 41 -28.75 -5.84 18.01
CA ILE A 41 -28.24 -6.05 16.62
C ILE A 41 -29.07 -7.13 15.88
N LEU A 42 -30.37 -7.24 16.13
CA LEU A 42 -31.22 -8.25 15.46
C LEU A 42 -32.47 -7.71 14.76
N HIS A 43 -32.61 -6.39 14.65
CA HIS A 43 -33.66 -5.83 13.80
C HIS A 43 -33.10 -4.69 12.96
N GLN A 44 -32.52 -5.01 11.79
CA GLN A 44 -33.06 -4.61 10.49
C GLN A 44 -32.10 -4.99 9.35
N ASP A 45 -32.68 -5.60 8.32
CA ASP A 45 -32.17 -5.83 6.95
C ASP A 45 -31.56 -7.22 6.59
N PRO A 46 -32.31 -8.09 5.87
CA PRO A 46 -31.86 -9.40 5.41
C PRO A 46 -30.98 -9.44 4.15
N GLN A 47 -30.55 -8.31 3.57
CA GLN A 47 -29.88 -8.31 2.25
C GLN A 47 -28.41 -7.87 2.18
N LEU A 48 -27.70 -7.69 3.29
CA LEU A 48 -26.27 -7.37 3.25
C LEU A 48 -25.41 -8.64 3.15
N SER A 49 -25.17 -9.09 1.92
CA SER A 49 -24.08 -10.00 1.58
C SER A 49 -22.76 -9.21 1.57
N CYS A 50 -21.89 -9.39 2.58
CA CYS A 50 -20.51 -8.90 2.52
C CYS A 50 -19.56 -9.98 3.06
N SER A 51 -18.56 -10.31 2.24
CA SER A 51 -17.59 -11.39 2.38
C SER A 51 -16.59 -11.16 3.51
N TRP A 52 -16.16 -12.26 4.14
CA TRP A 52 -15.36 -12.33 5.37
C TRP A 52 -13.84 -12.34 5.12
N GLU A 53 -13.33 -11.54 4.19
CA GLU A 53 -11.92 -11.60 3.75
C GLU A 53 -11.03 -10.42 4.20
N CYS A 54 -11.44 -9.65 5.24
CA CYS A 54 -10.76 -8.42 5.66
C CYS A 54 -10.00 -8.59 7.01
N PRO A 55 -8.66 -8.37 7.10
CA PRO A 55 -7.73 -8.58 8.24
C PRO A 55 -8.02 -9.62 9.35
N TYR A 56 -8.86 -10.60 9.04
CA TYR A 56 -9.53 -11.57 9.91
C TYR A 56 -8.58 -12.52 10.64
N ILE A 57 -7.33 -12.63 10.21
CA ILE A 57 -6.30 -13.47 10.81
C ILE A 57 -5.56 -12.75 11.94
N ILE A 58 -5.68 -11.44 12.13
CA ILE A 58 -5.05 -10.73 13.28
C ILE A 58 -5.86 -10.93 14.57
N GLN A 59 -7.13 -11.36 14.44
CA GLN A 59 -7.87 -12.13 15.45
C GLN A 59 -7.09 -13.34 16.01
N TYR A 60 -6.10 -13.88 15.29
CA TYR A 60 -5.25 -14.98 15.74
C TYR A 60 -4.23 -14.56 16.81
N LEU A 61 -3.99 -13.26 17.08
CA LEU A 61 -3.06 -12.78 18.12
C LEU A 61 -3.73 -12.24 19.39
N ILE A 62 -5.05 -11.97 19.33
CA ILE A 62 -5.94 -12.09 20.50
C ILE A 62 -5.81 -13.49 21.13
N LYS A 63 -5.38 -14.48 20.35
CA LYS A 63 -5.52 -15.92 20.64
C LYS A 63 -4.47 -16.55 21.55
N LYS A 64 -3.31 -15.95 21.89
CA LYS A 64 -2.36 -16.63 22.81
C LYS A 64 -2.24 -16.12 24.24
N ARG A 65 -2.31 -14.83 24.59
CA ARG A 65 -2.08 -14.42 26.01
C ARG A 65 -2.75 -13.14 26.54
N CYS A 66 -3.92 -12.73 26.04
CA CYS A 66 -4.77 -11.71 26.72
C CYS A 66 -6.26 -12.10 26.86
N GLY A 67 -6.62 -13.33 26.50
CA GLY A 67 -7.83 -13.58 25.70
C GLY A 67 -9.17 -13.86 26.40
N LYS A 68 -9.78 -12.92 27.15
CA LYS A 68 -11.22 -13.04 27.49
C LYS A 68 -12.08 -11.77 27.58
N LEU A 69 -11.57 -10.56 27.33
CA LEU A 69 -12.35 -9.33 27.62
C LEU A 69 -12.49 -8.30 26.48
N LEU A 70 -11.85 -8.50 25.33
CA LEU A 70 -11.91 -7.56 24.23
C LEU A 70 -12.27 -8.30 22.95
N THR A 71 -13.57 -8.34 22.64
CA THR A 71 -14.04 -8.72 21.32
C THR A 71 -13.91 -7.52 20.37
N ILE A 72 -13.63 -7.79 19.11
CA ILE A 72 -13.52 -6.78 18.05
C ILE A 72 -14.82 -6.00 17.89
N ASP A 73 -15.98 -6.60 18.14
CA ASP A 73 -17.25 -5.87 18.12
C ASP A 73 -17.31 -4.75 19.17
N ILE A 74 -16.65 -4.94 20.33
CA ILE A 74 -16.53 -3.90 21.35
C ILE A 74 -15.56 -2.83 20.87
N CYS A 75 -14.37 -3.18 20.36
CA CYS A 75 -13.43 -2.19 19.82
C CYS A 75 -14.02 -1.41 18.63
N THR A 76 -14.73 -2.06 17.72
CA THR A 76 -15.38 -1.45 16.56
C THR A 76 -16.59 -0.61 16.97
N ALA A 77 -17.38 -1.03 17.97
CA ALA A 77 -18.42 -0.20 18.58
C ALA A 77 -17.84 1.01 19.32
N ILE A 78 -16.67 0.88 19.98
CA ILE A 78 -15.93 1.98 20.60
C ILE A 78 -15.49 3.03 19.57
N LEU A 79 -15.12 2.58 18.36
CA LEU A 79 -14.49 3.41 17.32
C LEU A 79 -15.48 4.05 16.33
N ASN A 80 -16.71 3.53 16.20
CA ASN A 80 -17.73 4.04 15.26
C ASN A 80 -18.67 5.12 15.83
N ASP A 81 -18.42 5.61 17.05
CA ASP A 81 -19.30 6.53 17.77
C ASP A 81 -18.50 7.72 18.30
N LYS A 82 -19.11 8.90 18.45
CA LYS A 82 -18.48 10.13 18.97
C LYS A 82 -17.96 10.02 20.42
N GLY A 83 -18.02 8.83 21.03
CA GLY A 83 -17.58 8.48 22.37
C GLY A 83 -16.17 7.87 22.50
N ILE A 84 -15.32 7.95 21.46
CA ILE A 84 -13.94 7.40 21.42
C ILE A 84 -13.12 7.71 22.69
N CYS A 85 -13.24 8.93 23.24
CA CYS A 85 -12.52 9.33 24.45
C CYS A 85 -12.95 8.56 25.71
N GLU A 86 -14.25 8.36 25.94
CA GLU A 86 -14.74 7.66 27.15
C GLU A 86 -14.42 6.17 27.12
N ARG A 87 -14.49 5.57 25.94
CA ARG A 87 -14.34 4.13 25.76
C ARG A 87 -12.88 3.65 25.69
N LEU A 88 -11.96 4.47 25.21
CA LEU A 88 -10.52 4.21 25.34
C LEU A 88 -10.04 4.47 26.79
N VAL A 89 -10.68 5.39 27.52
CA VAL A 89 -10.52 5.53 28.99
C VAL A 89 -10.99 4.27 29.71
N ASP A 90 -12.14 3.70 29.33
CA ASP A 90 -12.61 2.43 29.92
C ASP A 90 -11.67 1.26 29.58
N PHE A 91 -11.13 1.21 28.35
CA PHE A 91 -10.08 0.26 27.97
C PHE A 91 -8.87 0.38 28.90
N LEU A 92 -8.34 1.58 29.10
CA LEU A 92 -7.19 1.82 29.97
C LEU A 92 -7.48 1.64 31.46
N SER A 93 -8.67 2.01 31.95
CA SER A 93 -9.10 1.81 33.34
C SER A 93 -9.37 0.34 33.68
N VAL A 94 -9.76 -0.49 32.70
CA VAL A 94 -9.78 -1.96 32.85
C VAL A 94 -8.36 -2.51 32.98
N VAL A 95 -7.36 -1.87 32.37
CA VAL A 95 -5.94 -2.20 32.57
C VAL A 95 -5.39 -1.57 33.87
N GLU A 96 -5.91 -0.45 34.40
CA GLU A 96 -5.52 0.08 35.73
C GLU A 96 -5.77 -0.90 36.88
N GLY A 97 -6.76 -1.80 36.77
CA GLY A 97 -6.96 -2.90 37.72
C GLY A 97 -5.85 -3.97 37.70
N LYS A 98 -4.97 -3.93 36.69
CA LYS A 98 -3.82 -4.83 36.48
C LYS A 98 -2.65 -4.04 35.89
N GLN A 99 -1.78 -3.45 36.73
CA GLN A 99 -0.45 -2.89 36.36
C GLN A 99 -0.13 -2.96 34.85
N ILE A 100 -0.38 -1.86 34.13
CA ILE A 100 -0.16 -1.78 32.67
C ILE A 100 1.32 -2.12 32.40
N SER A 101 1.63 -2.95 31.41
CA SER A 101 3.03 -3.19 31.00
C SER A 101 3.49 -2.11 30.03
N GLN A 102 4.79 -1.80 29.98
CA GLN A 102 5.38 -0.89 28.97
C GLN A 102 4.96 -1.27 27.54
N LYS A 103 4.93 -2.57 27.26
CA LYS A 103 4.52 -3.10 25.96
C LYS A 103 3.07 -2.75 25.62
N THR A 104 2.16 -2.82 26.60
CA THR A 104 0.75 -2.44 26.41
C THR A 104 0.60 -0.93 26.20
N ALA A 105 1.38 -0.11 26.91
CA ALA A 105 1.39 1.34 26.71
C ALA A 105 1.88 1.71 25.30
N ASN A 106 2.96 1.06 24.82
CA ASN A 106 3.48 1.28 23.47
C ASN A 106 2.46 0.87 22.39
N TYR A 107 1.75 -0.24 22.56
CA TYR A 107 0.70 -0.64 21.60
C TYR A 107 -0.49 0.32 21.56
N ALA A 108 -0.96 0.80 22.73
CA ALA A 108 -2.02 1.79 22.77
C ALA A 108 -1.58 3.10 22.08
N PHE A 109 -0.32 3.49 22.27
CA PHE A 109 0.27 4.64 21.61
C PHE A 109 0.37 4.47 20.09
N GLN A 110 0.90 3.35 19.61
CA GLN A 110 1.00 3.03 18.19
C GLN A 110 -0.40 2.95 17.54
N PHE A 111 -1.40 2.42 18.24
CA PHE A 111 -2.79 2.39 17.79
C PHE A 111 -3.34 3.82 17.60
N ALA A 112 -3.12 4.72 18.56
CA ALA A 112 -3.51 6.12 18.41
C ALA A 112 -2.83 6.79 17.21
N CYS A 113 -1.56 6.45 16.96
CA CYS A 113 -0.80 6.91 15.80
C CYS A 113 -1.37 6.38 14.47
N GLN A 114 -1.77 5.11 14.42
CA GLN A 114 -2.34 4.46 13.23
C GLN A 114 -3.67 5.10 12.80
N TYR A 115 -4.54 5.43 13.75
CA TYR A 115 -5.89 5.94 13.49
C TYR A 115 -6.02 7.46 13.58
N GLY A 116 -4.91 8.20 13.71
CA GLY A 116 -4.96 9.66 13.65
C GLY A 116 -5.52 10.34 14.90
N ILE A 117 -5.51 9.66 16.06
CA ILE A 117 -6.13 10.15 17.28
C ILE A 117 -5.21 11.16 18.00
N THR A 118 -5.14 12.37 17.46
CA THR A 118 -4.16 13.41 17.83
C THR A 118 -4.27 13.83 19.30
N GLU A 119 -5.48 13.94 19.85
CA GLU A 119 -5.68 14.27 21.27
C GLU A 119 -5.07 13.22 22.18
N TRP A 120 -5.13 11.95 21.79
CA TRP A 120 -4.59 10.85 22.58
C TRP A 120 -3.07 10.76 22.51
N VAL A 121 -2.49 10.98 21.32
CA VAL A 121 -1.04 11.12 21.16
C VAL A 121 -0.53 12.27 22.04
N SER A 122 -1.21 13.42 21.99
CA SER A 122 -0.87 14.60 22.80
C SER A 122 -1.05 14.36 24.30
N LEU A 123 -2.00 13.52 24.73
CA LEU A 123 -2.18 13.19 26.14
C LEU A 123 -1.12 12.22 26.67
N MET A 124 -0.72 11.24 25.85
CA MET A 124 0.29 10.24 26.20
C MET A 124 1.72 10.80 26.13
N ILE A 125 1.95 11.73 25.22
CA ILE A 125 3.20 12.48 25.08
C ILE A 125 2.84 13.97 25.02
N PRO A 126 2.72 14.65 26.17
CA PRO A 126 2.38 16.07 26.21
C PRO A 126 3.44 16.90 25.52
N ASP A 127 3.07 17.60 24.44
CA ASP A 127 3.86 18.73 23.98
C ASP A 127 3.84 19.78 25.09
N THR A 128 4.99 20.33 25.46
CA THR A 128 5.12 21.35 26.51
C THR A 128 4.31 22.61 26.24
N LYS A 129 3.69 22.74 25.05
CA LYS A 129 3.08 23.97 24.54
C LYS A 129 1.55 23.99 24.47
N ASN A 130 0.82 22.87 24.63
CA ASN A 130 -0.66 22.89 24.57
C ASN A 130 -1.32 22.19 25.75
N VAL A 131 -1.64 22.97 26.78
CA VAL A 131 -2.47 22.55 27.90
C VAL A 131 -3.93 22.49 27.44
N ILE A 132 -4.41 21.31 27.06
CA ILE A 132 -5.82 21.09 26.73
C ILE A 132 -6.69 21.39 27.98
N SER A 133 -7.65 22.30 27.83
CA SER A 133 -8.65 22.65 28.85
C SER A 133 -9.59 21.47 29.12
N THR A 134 -9.87 21.20 30.40
CA THR A 134 -10.19 19.86 30.90
C THR A 134 -11.66 19.45 30.90
N CYS A 135 -11.94 18.26 30.38
CA CYS A 135 -13.11 17.42 30.67
C CYS A 135 -12.71 16.33 31.71
N SER A 136 -13.66 15.73 32.44
CA SER A 136 -13.36 14.69 33.46
C SER A 136 -12.69 13.44 32.85
N CYS A 137 -12.98 13.15 31.57
CA CYS A 137 -12.33 12.13 30.77
C CYS A 137 -10.81 12.39 30.65
N THR A 138 -10.42 13.64 30.38
CA THR A 138 -9.02 14.09 30.28
C THR A 138 -8.24 13.91 31.59
N GLN A 139 -8.92 13.95 32.74
CA GLN A 139 -8.31 13.76 34.06
C GLN A 139 -8.01 12.28 34.35
N LYS A 140 -8.89 11.35 33.94
CA LYS A 140 -8.62 9.90 34.02
C LYS A 140 -7.49 9.49 33.09
N VAL A 141 -7.48 9.99 31.85
CA VAL A 141 -6.36 9.75 30.91
C VAL A 141 -5.04 10.26 31.48
N ARG A 142 -5.00 11.47 32.05
CA ARG A 142 -3.79 11.98 32.71
C ARG A 142 -3.30 11.08 33.84
N ASN A 143 -4.21 10.49 34.61
CA ASN A 143 -3.83 9.59 35.70
C ASN A 143 -3.24 8.28 35.16
N VAL A 144 -3.79 7.73 34.07
CA VAL A 144 -3.20 6.57 33.38
C VAL A 144 -1.87 6.91 32.73
N ALA A 145 -1.79 7.99 31.96
CA ALA A 145 -0.59 8.42 31.24
C ALA A 145 0.58 8.77 32.19
N ARG A 146 0.28 9.18 33.43
CA ARG A 146 1.29 9.41 34.48
C ARG A 146 1.91 8.12 35.03
N SER A 147 1.31 6.96 34.80
CA SER A 147 1.78 5.70 35.37
C SER A 147 2.90 5.04 34.55
N ILE A 148 2.85 5.11 33.21
CA ILE A 148 3.93 4.68 32.29
C ILE A 148 3.90 5.54 31.03
N LYS A 149 4.99 6.26 30.72
CA LYS A 149 5.14 7.00 29.45
C LYS A 149 5.44 5.99 28.33
N PRO A 150 4.67 5.97 27.22
CA PRO A 150 5.03 5.14 26.08
C PRO A 150 6.37 5.58 25.50
N ASP A 151 7.09 4.62 24.92
CA ASP A 151 8.32 4.86 24.19
C ASP A 151 7.99 5.02 22.69
N PRO A 152 8.04 6.24 22.12
CA PRO A 152 7.73 6.46 20.70
C PRO A 152 8.73 5.77 19.77
N SER A 153 9.90 5.39 20.26
CA SER A 153 10.94 4.68 19.49
C SER A 153 10.75 3.16 19.47
N ALA A 154 9.80 2.64 20.24
CA ALA A 154 9.55 1.20 20.34
C ALA A 154 9.24 0.52 19.00
N ASP A 155 9.64 -0.74 18.91
CA ASP A 155 9.52 -1.59 17.72
C ASP A 155 10.18 -0.97 16.47
N GLY A 156 11.28 -0.24 16.68
CA GLY A 156 12.03 0.40 15.61
C GLY A 156 11.28 1.56 14.98
N ASN A 157 10.92 2.54 15.81
CA ASN A 157 10.20 3.74 15.41
C ASN A 157 8.86 3.44 14.72
N TYR A 158 8.15 2.37 15.11
CA TYR A 158 6.91 1.95 14.42
C TYR A 158 5.81 3.02 14.49
N ALA A 159 5.74 3.79 15.58
CA ALA A 159 4.72 4.83 15.77
C ALA A 159 4.77 5.92 14.67
N ILE A 160 5.97 6.42 14.35
CA ILE A 160 6.12 7.43 13.29
C ILE A 160 5.90 6.83 11.91
N ARG A 161 6.35 5.59 11.69
CA ARG A 161 6.14 4.87 10.42
C ARG A 161 4.66 4.65 10.14
N ILE A 162 3.88 4.15 11.10
CA ILE A 162 2.44 3.90 10.90
C ILE A 162 1.65 5.20 10.77
N ALA A 163 2.03 6.25 11.51
CA ALA A 163 1.44 7.58 11.33
C ALA A 163 1.74 8.14 9.93
N ALA A 164 2.96 7.96 9.45
CA ALA A 164 3.41 8.42 8.14
C ALA A 164 2.70 7.67 6.99
N SER A 165 2.57 6.35 7.10
CA SER A 165 1.85 5.48 6.17
C SER A 165 0.35 5.79 6.04
N ASN A 166 -0.26 6.40 7.06
CA ASN A 166 -1.68 6.76 7.07
C ASN A 166 -1.92 8.27 6.90
N GLY A 167 -0.86 9.07 6.67
CA GLY A 167 -1.00 10.49 6.35
C GLY A 167 -1.27 11.40 7.54
N HIS A 168 -1.03 10.95 8.78
CA HIS A 168 -1.33 11.72 9.99
C HIS A 168 -0.26 12.79 10.29
N ALA A 169 -0.23 13.83 9.47
CA ALA A 169 0.78 14.89 9.49
C ALA A 169 1.01 15.54 10.88
N GLU A 170 -0.04 15.81 11.65
CA GLU A 170 0.10 16.38 12.99
C GLU A 170 0.78 15.42 13.98
N ILE A 171 0.44 14.13 13.90
CA ILE A 171 1.08 13.10 14.72
C ILE A 171 2.54 12.94 14.33
N VAL A 172 2.86 12.96 13.02
CA VAL A 172 4.24 12.93 12.53
C VAL A 172 5.03 14.12 13.05
N ARG A 173 4.50 15.35 12.94
CA ARG A 173 5.13 16.57 13.50
C ARG A 173 5.43 16.42 14.98
N HIS A 174 4.46 15.91 15.74
CA HIS A 174 4.62 15.69 17.17
C HIS A 174 5.70 14.66 17.48
N LEU A 175 5.68 13.52 16.80
CA LEU A 175 6.66 12.43 16.97
C LEU A 175 8.08 12.84 16.60
N LEU A 176 8.27 13.75 15.65
CA LEU A 176 9.59 14.29 15.31
C LEU A 176 10.20 15.12 16.45
N THR A 177 9.42 15.62 17.42
CA THR A 177 9.97 16.30 18.60
C THR A 177 10.50 15.34 19.67
N GLU A 178 10.14 14.05 19.59
CA GLU A 178 10.53 13.04 20.55
C GLU A 178 11.85 12.32 20.15
N PRO A 179 12.53 11.68 21.13
CA PRO A 179 13.68 10.84 20.85
C PRO A 179 13.32 9.71 19.87
N SER A 180 14.19 9.49 18.88
CA SER A 180 14.10 8.39 17.92
C SER A 180 15.15 7.33 18.21
N ASP A 181 14.84 6.05 17.96
CA ASP A 181 15.84 4.98 17.99
C ASP A 181 16.77 5.14 16.78
N SER A 182 18.01 5.55 17.04
CA SER A 182 19.02 5.77 16.00
C SER A 182 19.63 4.48 15.44
N THR A 183 19.26 3.31 15.99
CA THR A 183 19.72 2.01 15.49
C THR A 183 18.86 1.48 14.35
N VAL A 184 17.69 2.07 14.14
CA VAL A 184 16.76 1.73 13.06
C VAL A 184 16.80 2.82 12.01
N ASP A 185 16.74 2.39 10.75
CA ASP A 185 16.70 3.27 9.60
C ASP A 185 15.58 4.32 9.75
N PRO A 186 15.92 5.62 9.91
CA PRO A 186 14.94 6.69 10.06
C PRO A 186 14.08 6.88 8.80
N ASP A 187 14.53 6.36 7.66
CA ASP A 187 13.98 6.66 6.35
C ASP A 187 12.83 5.73 5.94
N LEU A 188 12.57 4.68 6.73
CA LEU A 188 11.37 3.84 6.57
C LEU A 188 10.06 4.63 6.69
N ALA A 189 10.05 5.74 7.45
CA ALA A 189 8.87 6.59 7.55
C ALA A 189 8.60 7.37 6.26
N ILE A 190 9.66 7.88 5.59
CA ILE A 190 9.51 8.59 4.32
C ILE A 190 9.17 7.62 3.19
N ASP A 191 9.70 6.39 3.21
CA ASP A 191 9.31 5.33 2.29
C ASP A 191 7.81 5.04 2.35
N TRP A 192 7.27 4.79 3.55
CA TRP A 192 5.86 4.44 3.72
C TRP A 192 4.92 5.61 3.40
N ALA A 193 5.32 6.84 3.73
CA ALA A 193 4.58 8.04 3.32
C ALA A 193 4.60 8.21 1.79
N SER A 194 5.71 7.87 1.15
CA SER A 194 5.88 8.00 -0.30
C SER A 194 5.11 6.94 -1.08
N GLU A 195 5.11 5.69 -0.59
CA GLU A 195 4.33 4.56 -1.11
C GLU A 195 2.81 4.81 -1.01
N ASN A 196 2.33 5.49 0.05
CA ASN A 196 0.90 5.77 0.23
C ASN A 196 0.48 7.17 -0.26
N GLY A 197 1.37 7.92 -0.90
CA GLY A 197 1.03 9.19 -1.56
C GLY A 197 0.80 10.37 -0.62
N HIS A 198 1.29 10.30 0.62
CA HIS A 198 1.07 11.33 1.64
C HIS A 198 2.06 12.50 1.52
N ALA A 199 1.87 13.32 0.49
CA ALA A 199 2.72 14.46 0.13
C ALA A 199 3.05 15.42 1.30
N GLU A 200 2.06 15.76 2.13
CA GLU A 200 2.28 16.64 3.30
C GLU A 200 3.18 15.97 4.35
N VAL A 201 3.04 14.66 4.57
CA VAL A 201 3.92 13.91 5.47
C VAL A 201 5.34 13.86 4.91
N VAL A 202 5.51 13.57 3.62
CA VAL A 202 6.82 13.56 2.97
C VAL A 202 7.50 14.92 3.13
N LYS A 203 6.78 16.02 2.92
CA LYS A 203 7.31 17.38 3.11
C LYS A 203 7.76 17.66 4.56
N ILE A 204 7.00 17.19 5.55
CA ILE A 204 7.38 17.31 6.96
C ILE A 204 8.65 16.52 7.25
N LEU A 205 8.72 15.27 6.78
CA LEU A 205 9.87 14.38 7.01
C LEU A 205 11.15 14.92 6.35
N LEU A 206 11.06 15.44 5.12
CA LEU A 206 12.20 16.06 4.43
C LEU A 206 12.77 17.29 5.16
N GLY A 207 11.95 17.96 5.97
CA GLY A 207 12.36 19.09 6.80
C GLY A 207 13.14 18.68 8.07
N ASP A 208 13.15 17.41 8.43
CA ASP A 208 13.90 16.89 9.57
C ASP A 208 15.31 16.47 9.15
N SER A 209 16.33 16.98 9.84
CA SER A 209 17.74 16.71 9.51
C SER A 209 18.17 15.26 9.73
N ARG A 210 17.36 14.45 10.43
CA ARG A 210 17.64 13.03 10.67
C ARG A 210 17.18 12.13 9.52
N VAL A 211 16.32 12.63 8.63
CA VAL A 211 15.79 11.88 7.49
C VAL A 211 16.70 12.13 6.29
N ASP A 212 17.22 11.07 5.69
CA ASP A 212 17.94 11.08 4.43
C ASP A 212 17.11 10.39 3.33
N PRO A 213 16.46 11.15 2.43
CA PRO A 213 15.63 10.56 1.37
C PRO A 213 16.44 9.78 0.32
N ALA A 214 17.78 9.88 0.32
CA ALA A 214 18.65 9.11 -0.55
C ALA A 214 19.03 7.73 0.02
N ASN A 215 18.79 7.51 1.31
CA ASN A 215 19.10 6.23 1.95
C ASN A 215 18.30 5.07 1.32
N GLY A 216 18.87 3.88 1.35
CA GLY A 216 18.30 2.71 0.68
C GLY A 216 18.24 2.86 -0.85
N ASN A 217 19.17 3.61 -1.44
CA ASN A 217 19.28 3.88 -2.87
C ASN A 217 18.04 4.59 -3.44
N ASN A 218 17.63 5.68 -2.79
CA ASN A 218 16.50 6.51 -3.22
C ASN A 218 15.18 5.71 -3.30
N ARG A 219 14.92 4.86 -2.30
CA ARG A 219 13.73 4.00 -2.26
C ARG A 219 12.42 4.78 -2.25
N ALA A 220 12.36 5.91 -1.54
CA ALA A 220 11.18 6.75 -1.45
C ALA A 220 10.64 7.21 -2.83
N ILE A 221 11.53 7.69 -3.71
CA ILE A 221 11.12 8.11 -5.06
C ILE A 221 10.76 6.92 -5.95
N CYS A 222 11.39 5.76 -5.77
CA CYS A 222 11.02 4.54 -6.47
C CYS A 222 9.59 4.10 -6.11
N LEU A 223 9.25 4.05 -4.82
CA LEU A 223 7.92 3.68 -4.32
C LEU A 223 6.84 4.67 -4.79
N ALA A 224 7.10 5.98 -4.65
CA ALA A 224 6.17 7.00 -5.14
C ALA A 224 5.97 6.93 -6.68
N SER A 225 7.01 6.54 -7.41
CA SER A 225 6.95 6.42 -8.86
C SER A 225 6.19 5.17 -9.31
N MET A 226 6.37 4.06 -8.59
CA MET A 226 5.65 2.80 -8.80
C MET A 226 4.15 2.96 -8.52
N GLU A 227 3.76 3.70 -7.47
CA GLU A 227 2.35 3.91 -7.10
C GLU A 227 1.72 5.14 -7.79
N GLY A 228 2.47 5.83 -8.66
CA GLY A 228 1.95 6.92 -9.49
C GLY A 228 1.69 8.22 -8.74
N HIS A 229 2.28 8.41 -7.56
CA HIS A 229 2.09 9.56 -6.70
C HIS A 229 2.88 10.78 -7.17
N ALA A 230 2.44 11.39 -8.28
CA ALA A 230 3.12 12.50 -8.95
C ALA A 230 3.47 13.69 -8.05
N GLU A 231 2.60 14.08 -7.09
CA GLU A 231 2.92 15.19 -6.18
C GLU A 231 4.03 14.82 -5.18
N VAL A 232 4.09 13.55 -4.73
CA VAL A 232 5.20 13.07 -3.90
C VAL A 232 6.50 13.06 -4.72
N VAL A 233 6.48 12.52 -5.94
CA VAL A 233 7.65 12.51 -6.83
C VAL A 233 8.16 13.92 -7.05
N LYS A 234 7.27 14.88 -7.31
CA LYS A 234 7.61 16.29 -7.47
C LYS A 234 8.28 16.89 -6.24
N ILE A 235 7.78 16.60 -5.04
CA ILE A 235 8.38 17.05 -3.78
C ILE A 235 9.77 16.45 -3.60
N LEU A 236 9.92 15.13 -3.84
CA LEU A 236 11.20 14.44 -3.72
C LEU A 236 12.23 14.98 -4.73
N LEU A 237 11.85 15.23 -5.98
CA LEU A 237 12.75 15.79 -7.00
C LEU A 237 13.24 17.22 -6.69
N GLN A 238 12.51 17.97 -5.85
CA GLN A 238 12.94 19.30 -5.40
C GLN A 238 14.02 19.23 -4.31
N ASP A 239 14.16 18.09 -3.64
CA ASP A 239 15.21 17.88 -2.64
C ASP A 239 16.53 17.49 -3.32
N SER A 240 17.58 18.28 -3.11
CA SER A 240 18.87 18.07 -3.75
C SER A 240 19.56 16.75 -3.35
N ARG A 241 19.13 16.13 -2.25
CA ARG A 241 19.67 14.83 -1.79
C ARG A 241 19.15 13.68 -2.65
N VAL A 242 17.94 13.80 -3.20
CA VAL A 242 17.31 12.73 -3.98
C VAL A 242 17.95 12.63 -5.35
N ASN A 243 18.39 11.42 -5.74
CA ASN A 243 18.85 11.10 -7.08
C ASN A 243 17.87 10.15 -7.80
N PRO A 244 17.08 10.62 -8.77
CA PRO A 244 16.14 9.77 -9.50
C PRO A 244 16.82 8.75 -10.45
N ALA A 245 18.13 8.85 -10.65
CA ALA A 245 18.91 7.96 -11.50
C ALA A 245 19.51 6.74 -10.77
N ASP A 246 19.36 6.67 -9.45
CA ASP A 246 19.83 5.54 -8.63
C ASP A 246 19.13 4.22 -9.03
N GLU A 247 19.75 3.10 -8.67
CA GLU A 247 19.29 1.74 -9.03
C GLU A 247 19.01 1.59 -10.53
N ASN A 248 19.95 2.08 -11.35
CA ASN A 248 19.85 2.06 -12.81
C ASN A 248 18.53 2.69 -13.31
N ASN A 249 18.23 3.90 -12.82
CA ASN A 249 17.01 4.65 -13.15
C ASN A 249 15.72 3.86 -12.81
N SER A 250 15.69 3.20 -11.66
CA SER A 250 14.57 2.36 -11.24
C SER A 250 13.24 3.15 -11.21
N ALA A 251 13.26 4.41 -10.76
CA ALA A 251 12.05 5.24 -10.64
C ALA A 251 11.27 5.37 -11.98
N ILE A 252 11.94 5.67 -13.09
CA ILE A 252 11.26 5.82 -14.39
C ILE A 252 10.82 4.46 -14.95
N ARG A 253 11.57 3.39 -14.69
CA ARG A 253 11.23 2.03 -15.12
C ARG A 253 9.96 1.53 -14.41
N LEU A 254 9.88 1.70 -13.09
CA LEU A 254 8.70 1.35 -12.29
C LEU A 254 7.47 2.17 -12.70
N ALA A 255 7.60 3.49 -12.85
CA ALA A 255 6.51 4.31 -13.35
C ALA A 255 6.05 3.92 -14.77
N SER A 256 6.98 3.45 -15.61
CA SER A 256 6.66 3.00 -16.96
C SER A 256 5.99 1.63 -16.98
N MET A 257 6.37 0.75 -16.05
CA MET A 257 5.78 -0.58 -15.87
C MET A 257 4.33 -0.50 -15.39
N GLU A 258 4.01 0.43 -14.50
CA GLU A 258 2.66 0.64 -13.95
C GLU A 258 1.82 1.67 -14.74
N GLY A 259 2.37 2.23 -15.82
CA GLY A 259 1.62 3.08 -16.74
C GLY A 259 1.40 4.52 -16.26
N HIS A 260 2.20 5.00 -15.31
CA HIS A 260 2.06 6.33 -14.70
C HIS A 260 2.66 7.45 -15.55
N ALA A 261 1.96 7.79 -16.64
CA ALA A 261 2.37 8.78 -17.65
C ALA A 261 2.83 10.14 -17.08
N GLU A 262 2.12 10.70 -16.08
CA GLU A 262 2.50 11.99 -15.50
C GLU A 262 3.82 11.91 -14.71
N VAL A 263 4.06 10.80 -14.01
CA VAL A 263 5.33 10.55 -13.31
C VAL A 263 6.46 10.39 -14.32
N VAL A 264 6.28 9.58 -15.37
CA VAL A 264 7.30 9.39 -16.42
C VAL A 264 7.66 10.72 -17.07
N LYS A 265 6.66 11.53 -17.44
CA LYS A 265 6.87 12.86 -18.00
C LYS A 265 7.63 13.80 -17.06
N MET A 266 7.38 13.70 -15.76
CA MET A 266 8.08 14.48 -14.74
C MET A 266 9.53 14.04 -14.61
N LEU A 267 9.79 12.74 -14.52
CA LEU A 267 11.13 12.17 -14.42
C LEU A 267 11.99 12.48 -15.65
N LEU A 268 11.42 12.42 -16.87
CA LEU A 268 12.15 12.75 -18.10
C LEU A 268 12.62 14.20 -18.17
N ARG A 269 11.95 15.12 -17.46
CA ARG A 269 12.37 16.54 -17.37
C ARG A 269 13.58 16.73 -16.46
N ASP A 270 13.86 15.78 -15.57
CA ASP A 270 15.06 15.82 -14.75
C ASP A 270 16.27 15.38 -15.57
N SER A 271 17.29 16.24 -15.68
CA SER A 271 18.47 16.00 -16.49
C SER A 271 19.32 14.81 -16.02
N ARG A 272 19.13 14.36 -14.77
CA ARG A 272 19.86 13.22 -14.20
C ARG A 272 19.31 11.89 -14.69
N VAL A 273 18.04 11.83 -15.05
CA VAL A 273 17.38 10.60 -15.50
C VAL A 273 17.85 10.22 -16.90
N ASN A 274 18.30 8.99 -17.06
CA ASN A 274 18.64 8.38 -18.35
C ASN A 274 17.60 7.31 -18.73
N PRO A 275 16.69 7.58 -19.68
CA PRO A 275 15.68 6.60 -20.08
C PRO A 275 16.23 5.44 -20.93
N ARG A 276 17.52 5.48 -21.32
CA ARG A 276 18.21 4.39 -22.03
C ARG A 276 18.75 3.30 -21.10
N GLU A 277 18.76 3.55 -19.79
CA GLU A 277 19.35 2.62 -18.82
C GLU A 277 18.69 1.23 -18.92
N GLU A 278 19.46 0.18 -18.62
CA GLU A 278 19.02 -1.22 -18.76
C GLU A 278 18.52 -1.57 -20.18
N SER A 279 19.17 -1.03 -21.22
CA SER A 279 18.81 -1.25 -22.64
C SER A 279 17.39 -0.78 -22.98
N ASN A 280 17.12 0.49 -22.67
CA ASN A 280 15.82 1.13 -22.88
C ASN A 280 14.67 0.37 -22.19
N ASP A 281 14.91 -0.11 -20.96
CA ASP A 281 13.93 -0.95 -20.25
C ASP A 281 12.59 -0.23 -20.03
N ALA A 282 12.61 1.09 -19.79
CA ALA A 282 11.40 1.89 -19.57
C ALA A 282 10.39 1.78 -20.73
N ILE A 283 10.82 1.90 -21.99
CA ILE A 283 9.90 1.76 -23.14
C ILE A 283 9.51 0.31 -23.36
N ARG A 284 10.38 -0.64 -23.05
CA ARG A 284 10.06 -2.06 -23.15
C ARG A 284 8.97 -2.48 -22.18
N VAL A 285 9.10 -2.18 -20.89
CA VAL A 285 8.10 -2.56 -19.87
C VAL A 285 6.77 -1.83 -20.10
N ALA A 286 6.79 -0.58 -20.54
CA ALA A 286 5.57 0.12 -20.95
C ALA A 286 4.91 -0.53 -22.17
N SER A 287 5.71 -1.01 -23.12
CA SER A 287 5.20 -1.70 -24.32
C SER A 287 4.66 -3.09 -24.00
N GLU A 288 5.32 -3.80 -23.10
CA GLU A 288 4.92 -5.13 -22.62
C GLU A 288 3.58 -5.10 -21.87
N ASN A 289 3.31 -4.05 -21.10
CA ASN A 289 2.07 -3.87 -20.34
C ASN A 289 1.01 -3.03 -21.08
N GLY A 290 1.29 -2.59 -22.31
CA GLY A 290 0.30 -1.92 -23.16
C GLY A 290 0.02 -0.46 -22.80
N HIS A 291 0.93 0.20 -22.08
CA HIS A 291 0.77 1.59 -21.63
C HIS A 291 1.06 2.59 -22.75
N ALA A 292 0.14 2.70 -23.71
CA ALA A 292 0.30 3.52 -24.91
C ALA A 292 0.66 4.99 -24.63
N GLU A 293 0.07 5.63 -23.61
CA GLU A 293 0.42 7.02 -23.29
C GLU A 293 1.85 7.16 -22.73
N VAL A 294 2.33 6.18 -21.97
CA VAL A 294 3.74 6.16 -21.52
C VAL A 294 4.68 5.97 -22.71
N VAL A 295 4.38 5.01 -23.60
CA VAL A 295 5.17 4.77 -24.81
C VAL A 295 5.24 6.04 -25.66
N LYS A 296 4.12 6.74 -25.83
CA LYS A 296 4.05 8.01 -26.55
C LYS A 296 4.96 9.07 -25.95
N ILE A 297 4.95 9.22 -24.62
CA ILE A 297 5.79 10.18 -23.90
C ILE A 297 7.27 9.81 -24.06
N LEU A 298 7.61 8.53 -23.93
CA LEU A 298 8.98 8.05 -24.09
C LEU A 298 9.50 8.26 -25.52
N LEU A 299 8.69 7.99 -26.55
CA LEU A 299 9.06 8.21 -27.96
C LEU A 299 9.29 9.69 -28.31
N GLN A 300 8.68 10.62 -27.56
CA GLN A 300 8.95 12.05 -27.72
C GLN A 300 10.32 12.47 -27.19
N ASP A 301 10.93 11.66 -26.32
CA ASP A 301 12.28 11.89 -25.82
C ASP A 301 13.32 11.33 -26.79
N SER A 302 14.11 12.22 -27.40
CA SER A 302 15.17 11.86 -28.36
C SER A 302 16.23 10.89 -27.82
N ARG A 303 16.32 10.73 -26.49
CA ARG A 303 17.20 9.76 -25.87
C ARG A 303 16.64 8.34 -26.03
N VAL A 304 15.34 8.12 -26.00
CA VAL A 304 14.80 6.75 -26.09
C VAL A 304 15.04 6.17 -27.48
N ASP A 305 15.55 4.94 -27.54
CA ASP A 305 15.66 4.15 -28.77
C ASP A 305 14.70 2.95 -28.74
N PRO A 306 13.56 3.02 -29.46
CA PRO A 306 12.59 1.92 -29.49
C PRO A 306 13.07 0.68 -30.25
N ALA A 307 14.16 0.79 -31.03
CA ALA A 307 14.75 -0.31 -31.79
C ALA A 307 15.80 -1.11 -30.99
N ASP A 308 16.17 -0.65 -29.79
CA ASP A 308 17.19 -1.29 -28.97
C ASP A 308 16.82 -2.75 -28.60
N GLY A 309 17.84 -3.59 -28.45
CA GLY A 309 17.68 -5.01 -28.18
C GLY A 309 16.95 -5.78 -29.28
N ASN A 310 17.19 -5.45 -30.55
CA ASN A 310 16.56 -6.05 -31.74
C ASN A 310 15.04 -5.84 -31.75
N ASN A 311 14.62 -4.57 -31.69
CA ASN A 311 13.21 -4.15 -31.73
C ASN A 311 12.36 -4.83 -30.63
N ARG A 312 12.92 -4.97 -29.43
CA ARG A 312 12.27 -5.74 -28.36
C ARG A 312 10.97 -5.09 -27.87
N ALA A 313 10.87 -3.76 -27.89
CA ALA A 313 9.65 -3.06 -27.47
C ALA A 313 8.43 -3.49 -28.31
N ILE A 314 8.54 -3.49 -29.65
CA ILE A 314 7.43 -3.90 -30.53
C ILE A 314 7.14 -5.39 -30.42
N ARG A 315 8.16 -6.24 -30.23
CA ARG A 315 7.98 -7.68 -30.00
C ARG A 315 7.21 -7.98 -28.72
N LEU A 316 7.52 -7.29 -27.61
CA LEU A 316 6.80 -7.45 -26.34
C LEU A 316 5.35 -6.95 -26.44
N ALA A 317 5.12 -5.80 -27.10
CA ALA A 317 3.77 -5.32 -27.37
C ALA A 317 2.97 -6.30 -28.25
N ALA A 318 3.62 -6.88 -29.26
CA ALA A 318 2.99 -7.82 -30.18
C ALA A 318 2.65 -9.15 -29.50
N MET A 319 3.57 -9.67 -28.68
CA MET A 319 3.39 -10.89 -27.89
C MET A 319 2.23 -10.76 -26.89
N ASN A 320 2.01 -9.59 -26.30
CA ASN A 320 0.91 -9.35 -25.35
C ASN A 320 -0.36 -8.76 -26.01
N GLY A 321 -0.36 -8.59 -27.33
CA GLY A 321 -1.56 -8.15 -28.06
C GLY A 321 -1.89 -6.68 -27.98
N HIS A 322 -0.92 -5.82 -27.64
CA HIS A 322 -1.12 -4.39 -27.46
C HIS A 322 -1.10 -3.64 -28.80
N ALA A 323 -2.17 -3.80 -29.59
CA ALA A 323 -2.34 -3.23 -30.92
C ALA A 323 -2.06 -1.72 -31.01
N GLU A 324 -2.51 -0.93 -30.02
CA GLU A 324 -2.28 0.52 -30.01
C GLU A 324 -0.80 0.88 -29.84
N VAL A 325 -0.09 0.17 -28.95
CA VAL A 325 1.36 0.33 -28.79
C VAL A 325 2.10 -0.06 -30.06
N VAL A 326 1.71 -1.18 -30.70
CA VAL A 326 2.31 -1.62 -31.97
C VAL A 326 2.13 -0.56 -33.06
N LYS A 327 0.90 -0.04 -33.26
CA LYS A 327 0.64 1.07 -34.20
C LYS A 327 1.55 2.25 -33.92
N MET A 328 1.69 2.64 -32.65
CA MET A 328 2.50 3.77 -32.24
C MET A 328 4.00 3.58 -32.49
N LEU A 329 4.54 2.41 -32.15
CA LEU A 329 5.95 2.07 -32.39
C LEU A 329 6.26 2.03 -33.89
N LEU A 330 5.33 1.54 -34.72
CA LEU A 330 5.48 1.54 -36.18
C LEU A 330 5.56 2.94 -36.79
N LEU A 331 4.99 3.96 -36.15
CA LEU A 331 5.13 5.34 -36.62
C LEU A 331 6.56 5.88 -36.47
N ASP A 332 7.38 5.27 -35.62
CA ASP A 332 8.80 5.62 -35.50
C ASP A 332 9.62 4.92 -36.59
N SER A 333 10.31 5.71 -37.40
CA SER A 333 11.11 5.19 -38.52
C SER A 333 12.30 4.33 -38.11
N ARG A 334 12.72 4.40 -36.84
CA ARG A 334 13.82 3.58 -36.31
C ARG A 334 13.39 2.14 -36.06
N VAL A 335 12.08 1.92 -35.84
CA VAL A 335 11.55 0.58 -35.60
C VAL A 335 11.50 -0.20 -36.90
N ASN A 336 12.15 -1.36 -36.89
CA ASN A 336 12.13 -2.32 -37.98
C ASN A 336 11.25 -3.52 -37.60
N PRO A 337 10.02 -3.64 -38.15
CA PRO A 337 9.12 -4.73 -37.81
C PRO A 337 9.52 -6.09 -38.42
N SER A 338 10.46 -6.10 -39.38
CA SER A 338 10.98 -7.34 -39.97
C SER A 338 12.20 -7.91 -39.23
N GLU A 339 12.65 -7.24 -38.17
CA GLU A 339 13.80 -7.67 -37.37
C GLU A 339 13.62 -9.11 -36.85
N GLU A 340 14.72 -9.87 -36.77
CA GLU A 340 14.72 -11.28 -36.35
C GLU A 340 13.76 -12.17 -37.19
N SER A 341 13.75 -11.98 -38.52
CA SER A 341 12.87 -12.70 -39.45
C SER A 341 11.38 -12.51 -39.13
N ASN A 342 10.93 -11.26 -39.05
CA ASN A 342 9.56 -10.86 -38.68
C ASN A 342 9.10 -11.44 -37.32
N ASP A 343 9.98 -11.47 -36.32
CA ASP A 343 9.65 -12.09 -35.03
C ASP A 343 8.44 -11.44 -34.34
N ALA A 344 8.21 -10.14 -34.52
CA ALA A 344 7.02 -9.48 -33.99
C ALA A 344 5.71 -10.15 -34.46
N ILE A 345 5.66 -10.62 -35.72
CA ILE A 345 4.54 -11.38 -36.26
C ILE A 345 4.51 -12.79 -35.65
N ARG A 346 5.68 -13.45 -35.56
CA ARG A 346 5.80 -14.80 -34.98
C ARG A 346 5.27 -14.83 -33.54
N VAL A 347 5.70 -13.91 -32.68
CA VAL A 347 5.28 -13.87 -31.28
C VAL A 347 3.80 -13.53 -31.15
N ALA A 348 3.27 -12.59 -31.94
CA ALA A 348 1.83 -12.29 -31.94
C ALA A 348 0.98 -13.51 -32.34
N LEU A 349 1.43 -14.27 -33.34
CA LEU A 349 0.79 -15.51 -33.78
C LEU A 349 0.95 -16.65 -32.77
N ALA A 350 2.08 -16.75 -32.07
CA ALA A 350 2.34 -17.83 -31.12
C ALA A 350 1.55 -17.69 -29.81
N SER A 351 1.22 -16.46 -29.38
CA SER A 351 0.47 -16.20 -28.15
C SER A 351 -0.88 -16.92 -28.09
N GLU A 352 -1.35 -17.26 -26.89
CA GLU A 352 -2.56 -18.07 -26.64
C GLU A 352 -3.80 -17.58 -27.42
N ASN A 353 -3.96 -16.26 -27.55
CA ASN A 353 -5.10 -15.63 -28.24
C ASN A 353 -4.81 -15.21 -29.69
N GLY A 354 -3.55 -15.25 -30.11
CA GLY A 354 -3.15 -14.99 -31.51
C GLY A 354 -3.29 -13.60 -32.03
N HIS A 355 -3.65 -12.68 -31.15
CA HIS A 355 -3.62 -11.24 -31.32
C HIS A 355 -3.82 -10.83 -32.79
N ALA A 356 -4.94 -11.29 -33.38
CA ALA A 356 -5.18 -11.19 -34.81
C ALA A 356 -5.11 -9.73 -35.30
N GLU A 357 -5.60 -8.79 -34.49
CA GLU A 357 -5.48 -7.36 -34.78
C GLU A 357 -4.01 -6.92 -34.92
N VAL A 358 -3.12 -7.34 -34.01
CA VAL A 358 -1.68 -7.04 -34.09
C VAL A 358 -1.08 -7.61 -35.38
N VAL A 359 -1.43 -8.85 -35.72
CA VAL A 359 -0.94 -9.50 -36.94
C VAL A 359 -1.41 -8.75 -38.19
N GLU A 360 -2.68 -8.34 -38.24
CA GLU A 360 -3.23 -7.53 -39.33
C GLU A 360 -2.49 -6.19 -39.46
N ILE A 361 -2.23 -5.51 -38.34
CA ILE A 361 -1.47 -4.24 -38.31
C ILE A 361 -0.06 -4.45 -38.87
N LEU A 362 0.65 -5.48 -38.41
CA LEU A 362 2.01 -5.77 -38.84
C LEU A 362 2.04 -6.14 -40.32
N LEU A 363 1.15 -7.01 -40.80
CA LEU A 363 1.09 -7.42 -42.21
C LEU A 363 0.70 -6.28 -43.16
N ALA A 364 -0.02 -5.26 -42.67
CA ALA A 364 -0.34 -4.06 -43.43
C ALA A 364 0.85 -3.10 -43.57
N GLU A 365 1.91 -3.29 -42.79
CA GLU A 365 3.10 -2.44 -42.83
C GLU A 365 4.01 -2.80 -44.02
N SER A 366 4.31 -1.80 -44.84
CA SER A 366 5.09 -1.94 -46.08
C SER A 366 6.53 -2.43 -45.88
N ARG A 367 7.08 -2.26 -44.67
CA ARG A 367 8.45 -2.63 -44.30
C ARG A 367 8.62 -4.11 -43.91
N ILE A 368 7.53 -4.88 -43.81
CA ILE A 368 7.61 -6.32 -43.55
C ILE A 368 8.28 -7.05 -44.72
N ASP A 369 9.17 -7.99 -44.39
CA ASP A 369 9.79 -8.85 -45.39
C ASP A 369 8.90 -10.07 -45.69
N PRO A 370 8.31 -10.20 -46.89
CA PRO A 370 7.42 -11.30 -47.21
C PRO A 370 8.15 -12.65 -47.40
N SER A 371 9.49 -12.68 -47.56
CA SER A 371 10.21 -13.93 -47.90
C SER A 371 10.08 -15.01 -46.82
N ASP A 372 10.04 -14.59 -45.55
CA ASP A 372 10.11 -15.48 -44.40
C ASP A 372 8.73 -15.76 -43.77
N LEU A 373 7.66 -15.13 -44.27
CA LEU A 373 6.32 -15.23 -43.67
C LEU A 373 5.80 -16.67 -43.59
N HIS A 374 6.06 -17.51 -44.59
CA HIS A 374 5.64 -18.92 -44.56
C HIS A 374 6.30 -19.68 -43.40
N LYS A 375 7.59 -19.44 -43.16
CA LYS A 375 8.33 -20.05 -42.05
C LYS A 375 7.84 -19.50 -40.71
N VAL A 376 7.63 -18.19 -40.62
CA VAL A 376 7.10 -17.53 -39.42
C VAL A 376 5.75 -18.10 -38.98
N VAL A 377 4.82 -18.26 -39.92
CA VAL A 377 3.50 -18.84 -39.64
C VAL A 377 3.63 -20.29 -39.20
N TYR A 378 4.48 -21.08 -39.87
CA TYR A 378 4.72 -22.47 -39.50
C TYR A 378 5.28 -22.60 -38.07
N ASP A 379 6.35 -21.87 -37.76
CA ASP A 379 7.00 -21.89 -36.45
C ASP A 379 6.02 -21.46 -35.34
N ALA A 380 5.19 -20.44 -35.57
CA ALA A 380 4.19 -20.00 -34.60
C ALA A 380 3.07 -21.01 -34.35
N ILE A 381 2.65 -21.76 -35.38
CA ILE A 381 1.63 -22.82 -35.25
C ILE A 381 2.18 -24.00 -34.44
N GLU A 382 3.43 -24.39 -34.66
CA GLU A 382 4.05 -25.49 -33.90
C GLU A 382 4.17 -25.13 -32.41
N VAL A 383 4.58 -23.90 -32.07
CA VAL A 383 4.63 -23.43 -30.67
C VAL A 383 3.28 -23.52 -29.95
N ARG A 384 2.15 -23.37 -30.66
CA ARG A 384 0.81 -23.52 -30.07
C ARG A 384 0.34 -24.95 -29.88
N ARG A 385 0.95 -25.89 -30.59
CA ARG A 385 0.58 -27.31 -30.55
C ARG A 385 1.27 -28.02 -29.39
N GLU A 386 2.44 -27.55 -28.99
CA GLU A 386 3.17 -27.95 -27.78
C GLU A 386 2.54 -27.36 -26.52
#